data_AF-A0A497E711-F1
#
_entry.id   AF-A0A497E711-F1
#
_cell.length_a   1.000
_cell.length_b   1.000
_cell.length_c   1.000
_cell.angle_alpha   90.00
_cell.angle_beta   90.00
_cell.angle_gamma   90.00
#
_symmetry.space_group_name_H-M   'P 1'
#
loop_
_entity.id
_entity.type
_entity.pdbx_description
1 polymer ?
#
loop_
_entity_poly.entity_id
_entity_poly.type
_entity_poly.pdbx_seq_one_letter_code
_entity_poly.pdbx_strand_id
1 'polypeptide(L)'
;MLNPDETIILTGNLGSGRLMVGFHPEPGNYRAYVPPGFEVEEGTQWEFFCPVCGQSLKAEIAPRLCALDMVSAGARHRVYFSRTAGEKATFVISAEDIEPHGIHAERHSLEMLELL
;
A
#
# COMPACT_ATOMS: atom_id res chain seq x y z
N MET A 1 18.94 0.69 4.32
CA MET A 1 17.51 1.01 4.14
C MET A 1 16.98 0.13 3.02
N LEU A 2 15.87 -0.58 3.25
CA LEU A 2 15.13 -1.19 2.16
C LEU A 2 14.15 -0.10 1.71
N ASN A 3 14.24 0.33 0.45
CA ASN A 3 13.60 1.52 -0.16
C ASN A 3 14.40 2.83 -0.05
N PRO A 4 15.57 2.96 -0.72
CA PRO A 4 16.14 4.28 -1.01
C PRO A 4 15.26 4.97 -2.05
N ASP A 5 14.62 6.09 -1.69
CA ASP A 5 13.89 7.17 -2.41
C ASP A 5 13.15 6.92 -3.77
N GLU A 6 13.27 5.77 -4.40
CA GLU A 6 12.83 5.51 -5.78
C GLU A 6 11.77 4.40 -5.88
N THR A 7 11.76 3.42 -4.97
CA THR A 7 10.81 2.30 -5.02
C THR A 7 10.57 1.68 -3.65
N ILE A 8 9.30 1.44 -3.33
CA ILE A 8 8.86 0.64 -2.18
C ILE A 8 8.77 -0.82 -2.61
N ILE A 9 9.65 -1.67 -2.10
CA ILE A 9 9.65 -3.11 -2.39
C ILE A 9 8.89 -3.83 -1.28
N LEU A 10 7.82 -4.53 -1.65
CA LEU A 10 7.05 -5.40 -0.76
C LEU A 10 7.09 -6.83 -1.26
N THR A 11 6.77 -7.78 -0.37
CA THR A 11 6.43 -9.11 -0.84
C THR A 11 4.93 -9.22 -1.03
N GLY A 12 4.47 -9.53 -2.24
CA GLY A 12 3.08 -9.81 -2.56
C GLY A 12 2.80 -11.31 -2.62
N ASN A 13 1.62 -11.71 -2.18
CA ASN A 13 1.09 -13.06 -2.32
C ASN A 13 -0.34 -12.97 -2.89
N LEU A 14 -0.52 -13.63 -4.02
CA LEU A 14 -1.80 -13.95 -4.63
C LEU A 14 -1.81 -15.47 -4.66
N GLY A 15 -2.83 -16.17 -4.14
CA GLY A 15 -2.77 -17.59 -3.71
C GLY A 15 -2.09 -18.64 -4.62
N SER A 16 -1.76 -18.31 -5.87
CA SER A 16 -0.88 -19.02 -6.79
C SER A 16 0.64 -18.87 -6.54
N GLY A 17 1.12 -17.91 -5.74
CA GLY A 17 2.55 -17.73 -5.47
C GLY A 17 2.94 -16.45 -4.74
N ARG A 18 4.22 -16.37 -4.36
CA ARG A 18 4.85 -15.23 -3.67
C ARG A 18 5.84 -14.53 -4.59
N LEU A 19 5.74 -13.22 -4.74
CA LEU A 19 6.65 -12.41 -5.57
C LEU A 19 7.05 -11.10 -4.88
N MET A 20 8.13 -10.49 -5.35
CA MET A 20 8.49 -9.12 -4.99
C MET A 20 7.75 -8.14 -5.90
N VAL A 21 7.12 -7.12 -5.29
CA VAL A 21 6.37 -6.08 -5.99
C VAL A 21 6.99 -4.74 -5.62
N GLY A 22 7.33 -3.94 -6.63
CA GLY A 22 7.79 -2.56 -6.45
C GLY A 22 6.62 -1.58 -6.62
N PHE A 23 6.57 -0.56 -5.78
CA PHE A 23 5.63 0.55 -5.89
C PHE A 23 6.38 1.87 -5.95
N HIS A 24 5.84 2.86 -6.65
CA HIS A 24 6.37 4.22 -6.59
C HIS A 24 6.15 4.81 -5.18
N PRO A 25 7.13 5.52 -4.59
CA PRO A 25 7.03 6.03 -3.22
C PRO A 25 6.12 7.24 -3.06
N GLU A 26 5.88 8.00 -4.14
CA GLU A 26 5.00 9.18 -4.15
C GLU A 26 3.51 8.77 -4.01
N PRO A 27 2.79 9.21 -2.96
CA PRO A 27 1.36 9.00 -2.83
C PRO A 27 0.58 9.50 -4.06
N GLY A 28 -0.39 8.72 -4.52
CA GLY A 28 -1.14 9.03 -5.75
C GLY A 28 -0.45 8.58 -7.05
N ASN A 29 0.80 8.11 -6.99
CA ASN A 29 1.50 7.50 -8.11
C ASN A 29 1.36 5.96 -8.07
N TYR A 30 0.39 5.44 -8.82
CA TYR A 30 0.04 4.01 -8.81
C TYR A 30 0.87 3.16 -9.76
N ARG A 31 2.09 3.58 -10.10
CA ARG A 31 3.02 2.74 -10.86
C ARG A 31 3.48 1.59 -9.97
N ALA A 32 3.26 0.37 -10.44
CA ALA A 32 3.70 -0.85 -9.81
C ALA A 32 4.57 -1.66 -10.77
N TYR A 33 5.55 -2.37 -10.21
CA TYR A 33 6.52 -3.19 -10.93
C TYR A 33 6.39 -4.62 -10.43
N VAL A 34 6.00 -5.53 -11.33
CA VAL A 34 5.94 -6.97 -11.09
C VAL A 34 6.96 -7.68 -11.98
N PRO A 35 7.40 -8.91 -11.63
CA PRO A 35 8.31 -9.68 -12.47
C PRO A 35 7.76 -9.86 -13.91
N PRO A 36 8.63 -9.87 -14.94
CA PRO A 36 8.20 -10.10 -16.32
C PRO A 36 7.41 -11.40 -16.47
N GLY A 37 6.33 -11.37 -17.27
CA GLY A 37 5.45 -12.52 -17.49
C GLY A 37 4.43 -12.77 -16.39
N PHE A 38 4.39 -11.94 -15.35
CA PHE A 38 3.32 -11.97 -14.35
C PHE A 38 2.18 -11.04 -14.79
N GLU A 39 0.97 -11.58 -14.89
CA GLU A 39 -0.25 -10.79 -15.17
C GLU A 39 -0.98 -10.49 -13.86
N VAL A 40 -1.27 -9.21 -13.63
CA VAL A 40 -2.08 -8.77 -12.49
C VAL A 40 -3.53 -8.72 -12.92
N GLU A 41 -4.34 -9.63 -12.38
CA GLU A 41 -5.77 -9.64 -12.63
C GLU A 41 -6.47 -8.54 -11.81
N GLU A 42 -7.16 -7.64 -12.50
CA GLU A 42 -7.88 -6.52 -11.89
C GLU A 42 -8.95 -7.01 -10.89
N GLY A 43 -9.09 -6.31 -9.76
CA GLY A 43 -10.04 -6.67 -8.70
C GLY A 43 -9.57 -7.80 -7.76
N THR A 44 -8.43 -8.45 -8.02
CA THR A 44 -7.88 -9.45 -7.09
C THR A 44 -7.35 -8.80 -5.81
N GLN A 45 -7.54 -9.47 -4.67
CA GLN A 45 -7.00 -9.02 -3.38
C GLN A 45 -5.65 -9.68 -3.08
N TRP A 46 -4.65 -8.86 -2.77
CA TRP A 46 -3.27 -9.27 -2.57
C TRP A 46 -2.87 -9.21 -1.11
N GLU A 47 -2.23 -10.24 -0.56
CA GLU A 47 -1.61 -10.13 0.76
C GLU A 47 -0.21 -9.54 0.60
N PHE A 48 0.07 -8.41 1.25
CA PHE A 48 1.40 -7.79 1.24
C PHE A 48 2.11 -7.99 2.59
N PHE A 49 3.42 -8.19 2.51
CA PHE A 49 4.28 -8.45 3.66
C PHE A 49 5.56 -7.61 3.60
N CYS A 50 6.09 -7.27 4.77
CA CYS A 50 7.42 -6.70 4.89
C CYS A 50 8.47 -7.70 4.34
N PRO A 51 9.32 -7.30 3.38
CA PRO A 51 10.31 -8.20 2.80
C PRO A 51 11.43 -8.59 3.77
N VAL A 52 11.61 -7.84 4.87
CA VAL A 52 12.67 -8.10 5.86
C VAL A 52 12.21 -9.10 6.92
N CYS A 53 11.05 -8.86 7.55
CA CYS A 53 10.58 -9.67 8.67
C CYS A 53 9.41 -10.60 8.33
N GLY A 54 8.81 -10.46 7.15
CA GLY A 54 7.66 -11.26 6.73
C GLY A 54 6.35 -10.91 7.43
N GLN A 55 6.30 -9.84 8.23
CA GLN A 55 5.07 -9.40 8.89
C GLN A 55 4.04 -8.95 7.86
N SER A 56 2.77 -9.34 8.07
CA SER A 56 1.66 -8.87 7.24
C SER A 56 1.49 -7.37 7.36
N LEU A 57 1.23 -6.73 6.24
CA LEU A 57 0.94 -5.30 6.16
C LEU A 57 -0.57 -5.04 6.14
N LYS A 58 -1.41 -6.07 6.17
CA LYS A 58 -2.87 -5.92 6.22
C LYS A 58 -3.26 -5.07 7.42
N ALA A 59 -4.05 -4.03 7.19
CA ALA A 59 -4.60 -3.22 8.28
C ALA A 59 -5.71 -4.00 9.00
N GLU A 60 -5.65 -4.06 10.32
CA GLU A 60 -6.60 -4.83 11.14
C GLU A 60 -8.02 -4.25 11.06
N ILE A 61 -8.15 -2.93 11.21
CA ILE A 61 -9.45 -2.24 11.20
C ILE A 61 -9.96 -1.93 9.79
N ALA A 62 -9.08 -1.96 8.78
CA ALA A 62 -9.43 -1.74 7.38
C ALA A 62 -8.92 -2.90 6.51
N PRO A 63 -9.58 -4.08 6.50
CA PRO A 63 -9.05 -5.31 5.91
C PRO A 63 -8.76 -5.26 4.40
N ARG A 64 -9.34 -4.28 3.68
CA ARG A 64 -9.08 -4.01 2.25
C ARG A 64 -7.86 -3.12 2.01
N LEU A 65 -7.20 -2.66 3.07
CA LEU A 65 -6.02 -1.81 3.00
C LEU A 65 -4.81 -2.51 3.61
N CYS A 66 -3.64 -2.07 3.17
CA CYS A 66 -2.37 -2.32 3.83
C CYS A 66 -1.85 -1.03 4.46
N ALA A 67 -1.04 -1.15 5.51
CA ALA A 67 -0.43 -0.03 6.22
C ALA A 67 1.11 -0.12 6.23
N LEU A 68 1.76 1.02 6.05
CA LEU A 68 3.21 1.20 6.09
C LEU A 68 3.55 2.40 6.98
N ASP A 69 4.66 2.32 7.71
CA ASP A 69 5.26 3.49 8.34
C ASP A 69 6.33 4.07 7.40
N MET A 70 6.13 5.30 6.94
CA MET A 70 7.04 6.02 6.06
C MET A 70 7.75 7.14 6.84
N VAL A 71 9.03 7.35 6.56
CA VAL A 71 9.78 8.52 7.05
C VAL A 71 10.08 9.41 5.86
N SER A 72 9.59 10.64 5.88
CA SER A 72 9.86 11.65 4.84
C SER A 72 10.22 12.97 5.50
N ALA A 73 11.28 13.64 5.02
CA ALA A 73 11.79 14.90 5.57
C ALA A 73 11.98 14.90 7.11
N GLY A 74 12.26 13.74 7.72
CA GLY A 74 12.41 13.56 9.17
C GLY A 74 11.11 13.36 9.94
N ALA A 75 9.94 13.48 9.31
CA ALA A 75 8.64 13.19 9.89
C ALA A 75 8.20 11.75 9.61
N ARG A 76 7.51 11.13 10.58
CA ARG A 76 6.89 9.80 10.42
C ARG A 76 5.45 9.97 9.97
N HIS A 77 5.08 9.26 8.92
CA HIS A 77 3.74 9.19 8.39
C HIS A 77 3.28 7.74 8.37
N ARG A 78 2.00 7.53 8.65
CA ARG A 78 1.35 6.22 8.47
C ARG A 78 0.65 6.26 7.12
N VAL A 79 1.01 5.38 6.20
CA VAL A 79 0.44 5.33 4.85
C VAL A 79 -0.45 4.10 4.74
N TYR A 80 -1.70 4.29 4.35
CA TYR A 80 -2.61 3.21 3.97
C TYR A 80 -2.75 3.16 2.45
N PHE A 81 -2.83 1.96 1.86
CA PHE A 81 -3.08 1.80 0.43
C PHE A 81 -3.97 0.59 0.15
N SER A 82 -4.78 0.66 -0.91
CA SER A 82 -5.60 -0.49 -1.29
C SER A 82 -4.74 -1.66 -1.72
N ARG A 83 -5.12 -2.84 -1.25
CA ARG A 83 -4.52 -4.12 -1.64
C ARG A 83 -5.35 -4.84 -2.72
N THR A 84 -6.28 -4.14 -3.36
CA THR A 84 -7.03 -4.63 -4.52
C THR A 84 -6.33 -4.16 -5.80
N ALA A 85 -6.02 -5.08 -6.71
CA ALA A 85 -5.50 -4.73 -8.03
C ALA A 85 -6.45 -3.77 -8.77
N GLY A 86 -5.89 -2.71 -9.36
CA GLY A 86 -6.64 -1.64 -10.06
C GLY A 86 -7.17 -0.55 -9.16
N GLU A 87 -7.22 -0.79 -7.86
CA GLU A 87 -7.80 0.16 -6.94
C GLU A 87 -6.79 1.23 -6.52
N LYS A 88 -6.88 2.37 -7.20
CA LYS A 88 -6.17 3.61 -6.89
C LYS A 88 -6.73 4.31 -5.65
N ALA A 89 -6.30 3.88 -4.46
CA ALA A 89 -6.58 4.52 -3.18
C ALA A 89 -5.35 4.48 -2.27
N THR A 90 -4.90 5.64 -1.81
CA THR A 90 -3.79 5.80 -0.85
C THR A 90 -4.15 6.90 0.14
N PHE A 91 -3.81 6.75 1.41
CA PHE A 91 -4.10 7.71 2.47
C PHE A 91 -2.83 7.96 3.27
N VAL A 92 -2.42 9.21 3.38
CA VAL A 92 -1.30 9.61 4.22
C VAL A 92 -1.86 10.20 5.51
N ILE A 93 -1.61 9.52 6.62
CA ILE A 93 -2.07 9.94 7.94
C ILE A 93 -0.93 10.67 8.65
N SER A 94 -1.23 11.89 9.07
CA SER A 94 -0.41 12.71 9.95
C SER A 94 -1.10 12.88 11.32
N ALA A 95 -0.49 13.63 12.24
CA ALA A 95 -1.11 13.90 13.54
C ALA A 95 -2.36 14.79 13.44
N GLU A 96 -2.52 15.54 12.35
CA GLU A 96 -3.53 16.59 12.23
C GLU A 96 -4.57 16.29 11.14
N ASP A 97 -4.23 15.46 10.15
CA ASP A 97 -5.08 15.25 8.98
C ASP A 97 -4.83 13.90 8.29
N ILE A 98 -5.82 13.47 7.50
CA ILE A 98 -5.75 12.35 6.55
C ILE A 98 -5.79 12.93 5.14
N GLU A 99 -4.71 12.73 4.38
CA GLU A 99 -4.61 13.15 2.99
C GLU A 99 -4.96 11.98 2.04
N PRO A 100 -6.13 11.98 1.38
CA PRO A 100 -6.49 10.94 0.43
C PRO A 100 -5.90 11.21 -0.97
N HIS A 101 -5.48 10.15 -1.64
CA HIS A 101 -5.05 10.16 -3.03
C HIS A 101 -5.77 9.06 -3.83
N GLY A 102 -6.01 9.35 -5.10
CA GLY A 102 -6.55 8.40 -6.07
C GLY A 102 -8.07 8.44 -6.25
N ILE A 103 -8.51 7.99 -7.42
CA ILE A 103 -9.91 8.06 -7.85
C ILE A 103 -10.86 7.14 -7.07
N HIS A 104 -10.32 6.18 -6.30
CA HIS A 104 -11.10 5.24 -5.51
C HIS A 104 -11.02 5.51 -4.01
N ALA A 105 -10.41 6.62 -3.58
CA ALA A 105 -10.25 6.94 -2.15
C ALA A 105 -11.61 6.96 -1.40
N GLU A 106 -12.65 7.49 -2.03
CA GLU A 106 -14.01 7.55 -1.46
C GLU A 106 -14.61 6.18 -1.09
N ARG A 107 -14.10 5.08 -1.66
CA ARG A 107 -14.56 3.72 -1.31
C ARG A 107 -14.14 3.26 0.07
N HIS A 108 -13.22 3.98 0.71
CA HIS A 108 -12.71 3.66 2.05
C HIS A 108 -12.92 4.79 3.06
N SER A 109 -13.77 5.77 2.74
CA SER A 109 -14.00 6.95 3.58
C SER A 109 -14.50 6.58 4.99
N LEU A 110 -15.39 5.59 5.10
CA LEU A 110 -15.87 5.10 6.39
C LEU A 110 -14.75 4.43 7.20
N GLU A 111 -13.95 3.55 6.58
CA GLU A 111 -12.80 2.94 7.28
C GLU A 111 -11.76 3.99 7.71
N MET A 112 -11.60 5.09 6.97
CA MET A 112 -10.68 6.17 7.34
C MET A 112 -11.19 6.99 8.53
N LEU A 113 -12.50 7.14 8.71
CA LEU A 113 -13.06 7.80 9.90
C LEU A 113 -12.77 7.02 11.19
N GLU A 114 -12.62 5.70 11.10
CA GLU A 114 -12.28 4.85 12.25
C GLU A 114 -10.78 4.94 12.66
N LEU A 115 -9.95 5.62 11.86
CA LEU A 115 -8.52 5.84 12.13
C LEU A 115 -8.22 7.17 12.83
N LEU A 116 -9.23 8.03 12.99
CA LEU A 116 -9.17 9.31 13.72
C LEU A 116 -9.62 9.15 15.17
#